data_AF-X1V0L0-F1
#
_entry.id   AF-X1V0L0-F1
#
_cell.length_a   1.000
_cell.length_b   1.000
_cell.length_c   1.000
_cell.angle_alpha   90.00
_cell.angle_beta   90.00
_cell.angle_gamma   90.00
#
_symmetry.space_group_name_H-M   'P 1'
#
loop_
_entity.id
_entity.type
_entity.pdbx_description
1 polymer ?
#
loop_
_entity_poly.entity_id
_entity_poly.type
_entity_poly.pdbx_seq_one_letter_code
_entity_poly.pdbx_strand_id
1 'polypeptide(L)'
;LPTGGKFVKCSTGYELTQLITGSEGTLAVITKILLRLIPPPGRKEVLFIPFNSLDDAIKSVPDILKEGILPTGLEFMERDIIKMVERYTGKEIPSHDYDAFLMIIVEADSEEEIHRIASRIGVKTVTQNEGQGFIDG
;
A
#
# COMPACT_ATOMS: atom_id res chain seq x y z
N LEU A 1 -13.22 -24.54 -21.87
CA LEU A 1 -11.84 -24.34 -22.37
C LEU A 1 -11.04 -23.67 -21.26
N PRO A 2 -9.93 -24.27 -20.77
CA PRO A 2 -9.03 -23.57 -19.86
C PRO A 2 -8.21 -22.51 -20.63
N THR A 3 -7.98 -21.35 -20.01
CA THR A 3 -7.07 -20.29 -20.51
C THR A 3 -5.94 -20.09 -19.51
N GLY A 4 -4.78 -19.62 -19.97
CA GLY A 4 -3.57 -19.51 -19.14
C GLY A 4 -2.94 -20.86 -18.81
N GLY A 5 -2.03 -20.90 -17.84
CA GLY A 5 -1.35 -22.13 -17.42
C GLY A 5 -0.15 -21.90 -16.51
N LYS A 6 0.59 -22.97 -16.22
CA LYS A 6 1.81 -22.94 -15.38
C LYS A 6 3.03 -22.30 -16.07
N PHE A 7 2.88 -21.85 -17.31
CA PHE A 7 3.99 -21.38 -18.12
C PHE A 7 4.28 -19.92 -17.82
N VAL A 8 5.56 -19.58 -17.64
CA VAL A 8 6.01 -18.18 -17.46
C VAL A 8 5.78 -17.35 -18.73
N LYS A 9 5.75 -18.01 -19.90
CA LYS A 9 5.48 -17.39 -21.20
C LYS A 9 4.53 -18.27 -21.99
N CYS A 10 3.43 -17.69 -22.45
CA CYS A 10 2.54 -18.29 -23.44
C CYS A 10 2.32 -17.23 -24.52
N SER A 11 2.75 -17.49 -25.76
CA SER A 11 2.69 -16.53 -26.88
C SER A 11 1.97 -17.11 -28.09
N THR A 12 1.09 -18.09 -27.87
CA THR A 12 0.33 -18.77 -28.91
C THR A 12 -1.14 -18.44 -28.75
N GLY A 13 -1.73 -17.81 -29.77
CA GLY A 13 -3.14 -17.40 -29.77
C GLY A 13 -3.41 -16.09 -29.02
N TYR A 14 -4.68 -15.79 -28.79
CA TYR A 14 -5.13 -14.61 -28.04
C TYR A 14 -5.05 -14.82 -26.53
N GLU A 15 -4.73 -13.76 -25.79
CA GLU A 15 -4.69 -13.78 -24.33
C GLU A 15 -6.10 -13.66 -23.73
N LEU A 16 -6.89 -14.74 -23.85
CA LEU A 16 -8.27 -14.80 -23.34
C LEU A 16 -8.33 -14.64 -21.82
N THR A 17 -7.27 -14.95 -21.08
CA THR A 17 -7.21 -14.76 -19.63
C THR A 17 -7.35 -13.29 -19.27
N GLN A 18 -6.65 -12.41 -19.99
CA GLN A 18 -6.73 -10.96 -19.78
C GLN A 18 -8.09 -10.40 -20.20
N LEU A 19 -8.71 -10.96 -21.25
CA LEU A 19 -10.06 -10.55 -21.65
C LEU A 19 -11.12 -10.87 -20.59
N ILE A 20 -11.01 -12.03 -19.93
CA ILE A 20 -11.96 -12.45 -18.89
C ILE A 20 -11.67 -11.74 -17.56
N THR A 21 -10.41 -11.44 -17.27
CA THR A 21 -9.99 -10.73 -16.04
C THR A 21 -10.58 -9.32 -16.04
N GLY A 22 -11.32 -8.97 -14.99
CA GLY A 22 -12.01 -7.68 -14.90
C GLY A 22 -13.35 -7.61 -15.65
N SER A 23 -13.81 -8.70 -16.27
CA SER A 23 -15.13 -8.74 -16.92
C SER A 23 -16.32 -8.78 -15.94
N GLU A 24 -16.05 -8.93 -14.64
CA GLU A 24 -17.07 -8.95 -13.57
C GLU A 24 -18.21 -9.97 -13.81
N GLY A 25 -17.92 -11.05 -14.55
CA GLY A 25 -18.90 -12.10 -14.85
C GLY A 25 -19.74 -11.87 -16.11
N THR A 26 -19.51 -10.77 -16.83
CA THR A 26 -20.24 -10.45 -18.08
C THR A 26 -19.82 -11.33 -19.25
N LEU A 27 -18.55 -11.71 -19.33
CA LEU A 27 -17.99 -12.47 -20.44
C LEU A 27 -17.88 -13.97 -20.16
N ALA A 28 -17.74 -14.37 -18.90
CA ALA A 28 -17.65 -15.77 -18.50
C ALA A 28 -17.89 -15.94 -16.99
N VAL A 29 -18.26 -17.17 -16.59
CA VAL A 29 -18.25 -17.61 -15.18
C VAL A 29 -16.96 -18.36 -14.91
N ILE A 30 -16.14 -17.85 -13.97
CA ILE A 30 -14.87 -18.46 -13.59
C ILE A 30 -15.13 -19.57 -12.56
N THR A 31 -14.76 -20.81 -12.89
CA THR A 31 -14.98 -21.98 -12.00
C THR A 31 -13.71 -22.51 -11.36
N LYS A 32 -12.53 -22.12 -11.86
CA LYS A 32 -11.23 -22.52 -11.33
C LYS A 32 -10.17 -21.48 -11.67
N ILE A 33 -9.26 -21.21 -10.72
CA ILE A 33 -8.17 -20.25 -10.89
C ILE A 33 -6.85 -20.93 -10.52
N LEU A 34 -5.81 -20.67 -11.29
CA LEU A 34 -4.43 -21.01 -10.97
C LEU A 34 -3.68 -19.71 -10.66
N LEU A 35 -3.16 -19.58 -9.43
CA LEU A 35 -2.44 -18.40 -8.97
C LEU A 35 -0.96 -18.73 -8.74
N ARG A 36 -0.09 -17.73 -8.99
CA ARG A 36 1.31 -17.77 -8.56
C ARG A 36 1.38 -17.23 -7.14
N LEU A 37 1.86 -18.05 -6.22
CA LEU A 37 2.13 -17.64 -4.85
C LEU A 37 3.53 -17.01 -4.76
N ILE A 38 3.65 -15.99 -3.91
CA ILE A 38 4.92 -15.38 -3.52
C ILE A 38 5.17 -15.72 -2.04
N PRO A 39 6.44 -15.91 -1.62
CA PRO A 39 6.74 -16.10 -0.21
C PRO A 39 6.37 -14.83 0.59
N PRO A 40 5.97 -14.97 1.86
CA PRO A 40 5.77 -13.81 2.71
C PRO A 40 7.11 -13.09 2.96
N PRO A 41 7.10 -11.77 3.17
CA PRO A 41 8.30 -11.03 3.53
C PRO A 41 8.80 -11.42 4.92
N GLY A 42 10.08 -11.19 5.21
CA GLY A 42 10.64 -11.43 6.55
C GLY A 42 10.02 -10.54 7.63
N ARG A 43 9.74 -9.28 7.28
CA ARG A 43 9.11 -8.25 8.12
C ARG A 43 8.20 -7.37 7.28
N LYS A 44 7.15 -6.87 7.92
CA LYS A 44 6.19 -5.93 7.35
C LYS A 44 5.82 -4.91 8.40
N GLU A 45 5.99 -3.64 8.10
CA GLU A 45 5.60 -2.54 8.99
C GLU A 45 4.68 -1.56 8.27
N VAL A 46 3.88 -0.87 9.08
CA VAL A 46 2.93 0.14 8.63
C VAL A 46 3.27 1.46 9.30
N LEU A 47 3.59 2.46 8.49
CA LEU A 47 3.88 3.81 8.94
C LEU A 47 2.64 4.68 8.74
N PHE A 48 2.20 5.35 9.81
CA PHE A 48 1.13 6.35 9.73
C PHE A 48 1.73 7.75 9.78
N ILE A 49 1.61 8.49 8.69
CA ILE A 49 2.18 9.83 8.60
C ILE A 49 1.06 10.87 8.49
N PRO A 50 0.91 11.74 9.49
CA PRO A 50 -0.13 12.75 9.50
C PRO A 50 0.19 13.95 8.58
N PHE A 51 -0.86 14.52 7.98
CA PHE A 51 -0.81 15.69 7.11
C PHE A 51 -1.98 16.64 7.39
N ASN A 52 -1.74 17.95 7.22
CA ASN A 52 -2.76 18.98 7.37
C ASN A 52 -3.77 19.01 6.21
N SER A 53 -3.50 18.33 5.10
CA SER A 53 -4.44 18.18 3.99
C SER A 53 -4.12 16.93 3.18
N LEU A 54 -5.12 16.40 2.48
CA LEU A 54 -4.93 15.29 1.54
C LEU A 54 -3.96 15.67 0.41
N ASP A 55 -4.03 16.92 -0.07
CA ASP A 55 -3.15 17.41 -1.12
C ASP A 55 -1.67 17.38 -0.71
N ASP A 56 -1.36 17.67 0.55
CA ASP A 56 0.01 17.63 1.06
C ASP A 56 0.53 16.18 1.16
N ALA A 57 -0.35 15.25 1.55
CA ALA A 57 -0.05 13.82 1.52
C ALA A 57 0.28 13.35 0.10
N ILE A 58 -0.54 13.74 -0.89
CA ILE A 58 -0.33 13.38 -2.30
C ILE A 58 0.98 13.97 -2.85
N LYS A 59 1.29 15.23 -2.53
CA LYS A 59 2.53 15.90 -2.98
C LYS A 59 3.79 15.24 -2.40
N SER A 60 3.69 14.60 -1.24
CA SER A 60 4.83 13.91 -0.60
C SER A 60 5.21 12.60 -1.29
N VAL A 61 4.25 11.91 -1.94
CA VAL A 61 4.47 10.58 -2.52
C VAL A 61 5.57 10.54 -3.59
N PRO A 62 5.61 11.45 -4.59
CA PRO A 62 6.70 11.50 -5.55
C PRO A 62 8.09 11.61 -4.91
N ASP A 63 8.22 12.32 -3.80
CA ASP A 63 9.51 12.50 -3.13
C ASP A 63 9.94 11.24 -2.37
N ILE A 64 8.99 10.50 -1.79
CA ILE A 64 9.23 9.17 -1.21
C ILE A 64 9.71 8.19 -2.29
N LEU A 65 9.06 8.19 -3.46
CA LEU A 65 9.43 7.28 -4.56
C LEU A 65 10.79 7.62 -5.19
N LYS A 66 11.17 8.91 -5.28
CA LYS A 66 12.47 9.35 -5.81
C LYS A 66 13.67 8.85 -4.99
N GLU A 67 13.46 8.51 -3.72
CA GLU A 67 14.49 7.93 -2.86
C GLU A 67 14.82 6.46 -3.22
N GLY A 68 14.15 5.89 -4.23
CA GLY A 68 14.30 4.48 -4.58
C GLY A 68 13.71 3.55 -3.53
N ILE A 69 12.87 4.08 -2.65
CA ILE A 69 12.04 3.30 -1.73
C ILE A 69 10.78 2.93 -2.50
N LEU A 70 10.49 1.64 -2.61
CA LEU A 70 9.28 1.12 -3.22
C LEU A 70 8.41 0.48 -2.13
N PRO A 71 7.48 1.25 -1.53
CA PRO A 71 6.54 0.69 -0.58
C PRO A 71 5.69 -0.39 -1.24
N THR A 72 5.31 -1.41 -0.48
CA THR A 72 4.34 -2.42 -0.91
C THR A 72 2.93 -1.83 -0.97
N GLY A 73 2.66 -0.79 -0.19
CA GLY A 73 1.38 -0.07 -0.19
C GLY A 73 1.53 1.40 0.17
N LEU A 74 0.73 2.24 -0.47
CA LEU A 74 0.55 3.66 -0.17
C LEU A 74 -0.94 3.95 -0.19
N GLU A 75 -1.52 4.27 0.97
CA GLU A 75 -2.95 4.50 1.12
C GLU A 75 -3.20 5.84 1.81
N PHE A 76 -4.14 6.62 1.28
CA PHE A 76 -4.54 7.89 1.88
C PHE A 76 -5.82 7.69 2.69
N MET A 77 -5.86 8.28 3.87
CA MET A 77 -7.03 8.23 4.75
C MET A 77 -7.36 9.63 5.22
N GLU A 78 -8.55 10.12 4.87
CA GLU A 78 -9.09 11.37 5.41
C GLU A 78 -9.60 11.18 6.84
N ARG A 79 -9.61 12.27 7.61
CA ARG A 79 -10.07 12.32 9.00
C ARG A 79 -11.45 11.68 9.21
N ASP A 80 -12.38 11.89 8.29
CA ASP A 80 -13.75 11.36 8.42
C ASP A 80 -13.82 9.84 8.29
N ILE A 81 -12.96 9.26 7.44
CA ILE A 81 -12.81 7.81 7.30
C ILE A 81 -12.21 7.24 8.58
N ILE A 82 -11.18 7.89 9.14
CA ILE A 82 -10.55 7.47 10.39
C ILE A 82 -11.57 7.47 11.53
N LYS A 83 -12.30 8.56 11.74
CA LYS A 83 -13.37 8.63 12.76
C LYS A 83 -14.42 7.53 12.57
N MET A 84 -14.74 7.18 11.32
CA MET A 84 -15.67 6.09 11.03
C MET A 84 -15.09 4.72 11.43
N VAL A 85 -13.82 4.46 11.07
CA VAL A 85 -13.11 3.23 11.41
C VAL A 85 -12.95 3.08 12.93
N GLU A 86 -12.61 4.15 13.65
CA GLU A 86 -12.46 4.13 15.11
C GLU A 86 -13.80 3.83 15.81
N ARG A 87 -14.89 4.46 15.35
CA ARG A 87 -16.24 4.16 15.88
C ARG A 87 -16.66 2.71 15.64
N TYR A 88 -16.26 2.13 14.50
CA TYR A 88 -16.62 0.76 14.14
C TYR A 88 -15.74 -0.29 14.84
N THR A 89 -14.44 -0.01 14.97
CA THR A 89 -13.44 -0.97 15.48
C THR A 89 -13.16 -0.82 16.97
N GLY A 90 -13.47 0.34 17.56
CA GLY A 90 -13.14 0.69 18.94
C GLY A 90 -11.65 0.91 19.19
N LYS A 91 -10.82 1.00 18.15
CA LYS A 91 -9.39 1.30 18.23
C LYS A 91 -9.17 2.76 17.88
N GLU A 92 -8.40 3.46 18.69
CA GLU A 92 -7.97 4.83 18.40
C GLU A 92 -6.76 4.80 17.47
N ILE A 93 -6.81 5.64 16.43
CA ILE A 93 -5.68 5.93 15.56
C ILE A 93 -5.05 7.24 16.06
N PRO A 94 -3.72 7.34 16.15
CA PRO A 94 -3.12 8.46 16.86
C PRO A 94 -3.29 9.78 16.10
N SER A 95 -3.32 10.87 16.86
CA SER A 95 -3.28 12.26 16.36
C SER A 95 -4.53 12.74 15.61
N HIS A 96 -5.65 12.93 16.32
CA HIS A 96 -6.86 13.49 15.72
C HIS A 96 -6.75 14.94 15.23
N ASP A 97 -5.62 15.61 15.41
CA ASP A 97 -5.46 17.02 15.04
C ASP A 97 -5.31 17.24 13.53
N TYR A 98 -5.10 16.19 12.75
CA TYR A 98 -4.83 16.25 11.31
C TYR A 98 -5.99 15.86 10.42
N ASP A 99 -6.00 16.43 9.22
CA ASP A 99 -7.06 16.25 8.23
C ASP A 99 -6.87 15.02 7.33
N ALA A 100 -5.62 14.58 7.16
CA ALA A 100 -5.31 13.41 6.35
C ALA A 100 -4.12 12.63 6.90
N PHE A 101 -4.05 11.36 6.55
CA PHE A 101 -2.97 10.45 6.89
C PHE A 101 -2.54 9.69 5.65
N LEU A 102 -1.23 9.54 5.50
CA LEU A 102 -0.62 8.64 4.54
C LEU A 102 -0.17 7.38 5.28
N MET A 103 -0.80 6.26 4.97
CA MET A 103 -0.41 4.94 5.44
C MET A 103 0.58 4.34 4.43
N ILE A 104 1.79 4.05 4.89
CA ILE A 104 2.85 3.47 4.07
C ILE A 104 3.18 2.09 4.58
N ILE A 105 3.04 1.09 3.71
CA ILE A 105 3.34 -0.30 4.02
C ILE A 105 4.70 -0.63 3.41
N VAL A 106 5.63 -1.07 4.26
CA VAL A 106 6.98 -1.45 3.86
C VAL A 106 7.25 -2.90 4.25
N GLU A 107 7.98 -3.60 3.40
CA GLU A 107 8.36 -4.99 3.59
C GLU A 107 9.85 -5.15 3.36
N ALA A 108 10.52 -5.94 4.20
CA ALA A 108 11.94 -6.23 4.07
C ALA A 108 12.28 -7.59 4.71
N ASP A 109 13.49 -8.08 4.51
CA ASP A 109 13.90 -9.39 5.06
C ASP A 109 14.42 -9.31 6.51
N SER A 110 14.73 -8.10 6.99
CA SER A 110 15.30 -7.86 8.32
C SER A 110 14.72 -6.61 8.99
N GLU A 111 14.78 -6.58 10.31
CA GLU A 111 14.30 -5.45 11.14
C GLU A 111 15.18 -4.21 10.94
N GLU A 112 16.49 -4.39 10.76
CA GLU A 112 17.43 -3.31 10.48
C GLU A 112 17.15 -2.63 9.14
N GLU A 113 16.70 -3.39 8.14
CA GLU A 113 16.33 -2.86 6.83
C GLU A 113 15.00 -2.09 6.88
N ILE A 114 13.99 -2.65 7.56
CA ILE A 114 12.74 -1.94 7.85
C ILE A 114 13.03 -0.60 8.53
N HIS A 115 13.81 -0.61 9.61
CA HIS A 115 14.11 0.61 10.37
C HIS A 115 14.85 1.64 9.50
N ARG A 116 15.75 1.19 8.63
CA ARG A 116 16.44 2.05 7.66
C ARG A 116 15.47 2.68 6.66
N ILE A 117 14.53 1.90 6.13
CA ILE A 117 13.51 2.40 5.21
C ILE A 117 12.60 3.41 5.91
N ALA A 118 12.06 3.06 7.09
CA ALA A 118 11.20 3.92 7.89
C ALA A 118 11.89 5.25 8.25
N SER A 119 13.15 5.19 8.67
CA SER A 119 13.95 6.40 8.99
C SER A 119 14.10 7.32 7.78
N ARG A 120 14.32 6.77 6.58
CA ARG A 120 14.49 7.56 5.35
C ARG A 120 13.19 8.22 4.91
N ILE A 121 12.08 7.48 4.95
CA ILE A 121 10.74 8.03 4.73
C ILE A 121 10.51 9.19 5.70
N GLY A 122 10.80 8.93 6.97
CA GLY A 122 10.59 9.86 8.04
C GLY A 122 11.35 11.18 7.94
N VAL A 123 12.65 11.13 7.67
CA VAL A 123 13.45 12.34 7.50
C VAL A 123 12.85 13.25 6.42
N LYS A 124 12.33 12.69 5.32
CA LYS A 124 11.76 13.51 4.24
C LYS A 124 10.37 14.04 4.57
N THR A 125 9.51 13.25 5.19
CA THR A 125 8.18 13.75 5.54
C THR A 125 8.24 14.78 6.67
N VAL A 126 9.18 14.65 7.62
CA VAL A 126 9.44 15.66 8.66
C VAL A 126 10.13 16.91 8.10
N THR A 127 10.94 16.80 7.05
CA THR A 127 11.51 17.99 6.36
C THR A 127 10.42 18.80 5.63
N GLN A 128 9.27 18.19 5.31
CA GLN A 128 8.13 18.88 4.71
C GLN A 128 7.08 19.35 5.74
N ASN A 129 7.01 18.67 6.89
CA ASN A 129 6.14 19.02 8.01
C ASN A 129 6.99 19.24 9.27
N GLU A 130 7.35 20.49 9.57
CA GLU A 130 8.12 20.83 10.77
C GLU A 130 7.40 20.36 12.04
N GLY A 131 7.85 19.19 12.51
CA GLY A 131 7.62 18.66 13.84
C GLY A 131 6.34 17.85 14.01
N GLN A 132 6.35 16.55 13.70
CA GLN A 132 5.44 15.59 14.36
C GLN A 132 5.84 14.12 14.15
N GLY A 133 5.50 13.32 15.15
CA GLY A 133 6.12 12.05 15.48
C GLY A 133 5.70 10.85 14.65
N PHE A 134 6.66 9.95 14.52
CA PHE A 134 6.50 8.57 14.10
C PHE A 134 5.63 7.82 15.10
N ILE A 135 4.63 7.12 14.61
CA ILE A 135 3.81 6.18 15.36
C ILE A 135 4.04 4.83 14.70
N ASP A 136 5.00 4.09 15.25
CA ASP A 136 5.20 2.68 14.93
C ASP A 136 4.00 1.92 15.50
N GLY A 137 3.32 1.17 14.63
CA GLY A 137 2.13 0.38 14.96
C GLY A 137 2.45 -0.96 15.60
#